data_AF-U4UCY5-F1
#
_entry.id   AF-U4UCY5-F1
#
_cell.length_a   1.000
_cell.length_b   1.000
_cell.length_c   1.000
_cell.angle_alpha   90.00
_cell.angle_beta   90.00
_cell.angle_gamma   90.00
#
_symmetry.space_group_name_H-M   'P 1'
#
loop_
_entity.id
_entity.type
_entity.pdbx_description
1 polymer ?
#
loop_
_entity_poly.entity_id
_entity_poly.type
_entity_poly.pdbx_seq_one_letter_code
_entity_poly.pdbx_strand_id
1 'polypeptide(L)'
;MEKGQFNHSVKVPKLYKCAAKIIEKVTEGAGSIKQLVYEKTHFNTKALFALVMTTFQKTNEINLLLKRTQLLDKEPRLDPCLAKILISELVWGKKQLPRSDAKPILTILAYEQAFHAHLSDSSGEFSSGNSLIITIAASLNNGR
;
A
#
# COMPACT_ATOMS: atom_id res chain seq x y z
N MET A 1 -9.89 -43.91 -5.66
CA MET A 1 -9.32 -42.73 -6.35
C MET A 1 -9.67 -41.51 -5.51
N GLU A 2 -8.74 -41.07 -4.66
CA GLU A 2 -8.90 -39.85 -3.87
C GLU A 2 -9.03 -38.65 -4.81
N LYS A 3 -10.12 -37.89 -4.65
CA LYS A 3 -10.27 -36.60 -5.33
C LYS A 3 -9.28 -35.65 -4.66
N GLY A 4 -8.21 -35.28 -5.37
CA GLY A 4 -7.32 -34.20 -4.98
C GLY A 4 -8.12 -32.94 -4.73
N GLN A 5 -8.33 -32.62 -3.46
CA GLN A 5 -9.07 -31.44 -3.03
C GLN A 5 -8.15 -30.26 -3.34
N PHE A 6 -8.39 -29.59 -4.48
CA PHE A 6 -7.67 -28.38 -4.81
C PHE A 6 -7.95 -27.34 -3.72
N ASN A 7 -7.00 -27.12 -2.80
CA ASN A 7 -7.06 -26.06 -1.82
C ASN A 7 -7.20 -24.72 -2.55
N HIS A 8 -8.42 -24.20 -2.63
CA HIS A 8 -8.63 -22.86 -3.17
C HIS A 8 -7.83 -21.88 -2.33
N SER A 9 -6.85 -21.21 -2.96
CA SER A 9 -6.05 -20.19 -2.28
C SER A 9 -6.98 -19.17 -1.63
N VAL A 10 -6.86 -19.00 -0.32
CA VAL A 10 -7.65 -18.01 0.42
C VAL A 10 -7.39 -16.64 -0.18
N LYS A 11 -8.47 -15.96 -0.56
CA LYS A 11 -8.41 -14.73 -1.33
C LYS A 11 -8.19 -13.56 -0.40
N VAL A 12 -7.22 -12.71 -0.73
CA VAL A 12 -7.06 -11.39 -0.11
C VAL A 12 -8.35 -10.58 -0.28
N PRO A 13 -8.84 -9.88 0.76
CA PRO A 13 -10.01 -9.02 0.68
C PRO A 13 -9.97 -8.05 -0.50
N LYS A 14 -11.12 -7.90 -1.17
CA LYS A 14 -11.23 -7.12 -2.42
C LYS A 14 -10.81 -5.65 -2.25
N LEU A 15 -11.01 -5.07 -1.06
CA LEU A 15 -10.65 -3.68 -0.77
C LEU A 15 -9.16 -3.43 -0.96
N TYR A 16 -8.28 -4.30 -0.43
CA TYR A 16 -6.83 -4.14 -0.56
C TYR A 16 -6.36 -4.32 -1.99
N LYS A 17 -6.91 -5.30 -2.71
CA LYS A 17 -6.62 -5.48 -4.15
C LYS A 17 -7.04 -4.26 -4.97
N CYS A 18 -8.18 -3.66 -4.64
CA CYS A 18 -8.66 -2.45 -5.30
C CYS A 18 -7.73 -1.27 -5.02
N ALA A 19 -7.35 -1.07 -3.76
CA ALA A 19 -6.42 -0.02 -3.36
C ALA A 19 -5.06 -0.15 -4.05
N ALA A 20 -4.51 -1.37 -4.15
CA ALA A 20 -3.25 -1.65 -4.83
C ALA A 20 -3.29 -1.24 -6.31
N LYS A 21 -4.36 -1.61 -7.02
CA LYS A 21 -4.58 -1.21 -8.41
C LYS A 21 -4.74 0.30 -8.58
N ILE A 22 -5.32 1.00 -7.60
CA ILE A 22 -5.43 2.46 -7.65
C ILE A 22 -4.04 3.09 -7.50
N ILE A 23 -3.23 2.63 -6.55
CA ILE A 23 -1.85 3.11 -6.40
C ILE A 23 -1.05 2.88 -7.68
N GLU A 24 -1.12 1.69 -8.26
CA GLU A 24 -0.49 1.36 -9.55
C GLU A 24 -0.89 2.36 -10.65
N LYS A 25 -2.20 2.57 -10.85
CA LYS A 25 -2.72 3.53 -11.83
C LYS A 25 -2.29 4.99 -11.57
N VAL A 26 -2.24 5.40 -10.30
CA VAL A 26 -1.76 6.74 -9.92
C VAL A 26 -0.28 6.89 -10.27
N THR A 27 0.53 5.85 -10.00
CA THR A 27 1.96 5.86 -10.32
C THR A 27 2.24 5.84 -11.82
N GLU A 28 1.34 5.25 -12.61
CA GLU A 28 1.36 5.26 -14.08
C GLU A 28 0.83 6.58 -14.69
N GLY A 29 0.31 7.51 -13.87
CA GLY A 29 -0.25 8.77 -14.36
C GLY A 29 -1.65 8.64 -14.97
N ALA A 30 -2.36 7.53 -14.77
CA ALA A 30 -3.68 7.28 -15.35
C ALA A 30 -4.82 8.11 -14.72
N GLY A 31 -4.55 8.85 -13.65
CA GLY A 31 -5.51 9.74 -13.01
C GLY A 31 -5.14 10.11 -11.57
N SER A 32 -5.92 11.03 -10.98
CA SER A 32 -5.76 11.39 -9.57
C SER A 32 -6.35 10.32 -8.63
N ILE A 33 -5.86 10.24 -7.39
CA ILE A 33 -6.41 9.35 -6.35
C ILE A 33 -7.92 9.57 -6.19
N LYS A 34 -8.36 10.83 -6.11
CA LYS A 34 -9.78 11.17 -5.95
C LYS A 34 -10.61 10.63 -7.10
N GLN A 35 -10.19 10.88 -8.35
CA GLN A 35 -10.91 10.38 -9.51
C GLN A 35 -11.02 8.85 -9.50
N LEU A 36 -9.89 8.15 -9.36
CA LEU A 36 -9.82 6.69 -9.45
C LEU A 36 -10.55 5.98 -8.31
N VAL A 37 -10.63 6.59 -7.12
CA VAL A 37 -11.39 6.05 -5.99
C VAL A 37 -12.89 6.25 -6.19
N TYR A 38 -13.32 7.42 -6.67
CA TYR A 38 -14.75 7.71 -6.87
C TYR A 38 -15.37 6.93 -8.05
N GLU A 39 -14.56 6.47 -9.00
CA GLU A 39 -14.97 5.48 -10.02
C GLU A 39 -15.36 4.11 -9.40
N LYS A 40 -14.96 3.83 -8.16
CA LYS A 40 -15.23 2.55 -7.47
C LYS A 40 -16.47 2.66 -6.58
N THR A 41 -17.64 2.70 -7.20
CA THR A 41 -18.95 2.88 -6.55
C THR A 41 -19.35 1.75 -5.58
N HIS A 42 -18.82 0.53 -5.77
CA HIS A 42 -19.18 -0.66 -4.97
C HIS A 42 -18.33 -0.86 -3.71
N PHE A 43 -17.42 0.06 -3.40
CA PHE A 43 -16.59 -0.01 -2.19
C PHE A 43 -16.97 1.11 -1.22
N ASN A 44 -16.58 0.95 0.04
CA ASN A 44 -16.62 2.06 0.98
C ASN A 44 -15.59 3.12 0.53
N THR A 45 -16.06 4.12 -0.21
CA THR A 45 -15.22 5.16 -0.83
C THR A 45 -14.37 5.89 0.20
N LYS A 46 -14.91 6.16 1.40
CA LYS A 46 -14.16 6.83 2.47
C LYS A 46 -12.99 5.97 2.96
N ALA A 47 -13.25 4.69 3.24
CA ALA A 47 -12.21 3.77 3.68
C ALA A 47 -11.14 3.53 2.59
N LEU A 48 -11.58 3.36 1.34
CA LEU A 48 -10.69 3.17 0.21
C LEU A 48 -9.82 4.42 -0.05
N PHE A 49 -10.43 5.60 -0.01
CA PHE A 49 -9.72 6.87 -0.16
C PHE A 49 -8.68 7.06 0.95
N ALA A 50 -9.08 6.87 2.21
CA ALA A 50 -8.17 7.00 3.35
C ALA A 50 -6.97 6.05 3.22
N LEU A 51 -7.20 4.78 2.91
CA LEU A 51 -6.14 3.79 2.76
C LEU A 51 -5.16 4.14 1.63
N VAL A 52 -5.68 4.48 0.45
CA VAL A 52 -4.85 4.86 -0.71
C VAL A 52 -4.07 6.14 -0.41
N MET A 53 -4.73 7.15 0.17
CA MET A 53 -4.11 8.43 0.49
C MET A 53 -2.99 8.28 1.52
N THR A 54 -3.23 7.52 2.60
CA THR A 54 -2.20 7.23 3.62
C THR A 54 -1.02 6.50 3.00
N THR A 55 -1.29 5.48 2.16
CA THR A 55 -0.21 4.74 1.47
C THR A 55 0.62 5.67 0.60
N PHE A 56 -0.03 6.55 -0.16
CA PHE A 56 0.64 7.51 -1.03
C PHE A 56 1.50 8.50 -0.21
N GLN A 57 0.97 9.06 0.87
CA GLN A 57 1.69 9.98 1.76
C GLN A 57 2.89 9.33 2.44
N LYS A 58 2.81 8.03 2.74
CA LYS A 58 3.87 7.24 3.40
C LYS A 58 4.72 6.43 2.44
N THR A 59 4.68 6.74 1.15
CA THR A 59 5.40 5.97 0.11
C THR A 59 6.89 5.89 0.40
N ASN A 60 7.51 6.98 0.89
CA ASN A 60 8.94 7.00 1.19
C ASN A 60 9.30 6.08 2.35
N GLU A 61 8.58 6.19 3.47
CA GLU A 61 8.77 5.32 4.62
C GLU A 61 8.50 3.85 4.28
N ILE A 62 7.43 3.57 3.51
CA ILE A 62 7.12 2.21 3.06
C ILE A 62 8.22 1.65 2.16
N ASN A 63 8.72 2.42 1.19
CA ASN A 63 9.81 1.98 0.31
C ASN A 63 11.09 1.70 1.12
N LEU A 64 11.38 2.51 2.14
CA LEU A 64 12.50 2.26 3.04
C LEU A 64 12.31 0.94 3.81
N LEU A 65 11.12 0.68 4.34
CA LEU A 65 10.80 -0.57 5.02
C LEU A 65 10.97 -1.78 4.09
N LEU A 66 10.45 -1.70 2.87
CA LEU A 66 10.61 -2.76 1.87
C LEU A 66 12.09 -3.03 1.57
N LYS A 67 12.90 -1.97 1.44
CA LYS A 67 14.34 -2.08 1.19
C LYS A 67 15.11 -2.67 2.38
N ARG A 68 14.85 -2.19 3.61
CA ARG A 68 15.53 -2.65 4.83
C ARG A 68 15.22 -4.11 5.14
N THR A 69 13.96 -4.51 4.94
CA THR A 69 13.53 -5.89 5.19
C THR A 69 13.89 -6.85 4.05
N GLN A 70 14.20 -6.32 2.85
CA GLN A 70 14.36 -7.07 1.60
C GLN A 70 13.12 -7.95 1.32
N LEU A 71 11.94 -7.44 1.69
CA LEU A 71 10.70 -8.22 1.67
C LEU A 71 10.41 -8.78 0.28
N LEU A 72 10.50 -7.94 -0.76
CA LEU A 72 10.14 -8.34 -2.12
C LEU A 72 11.16 -9.30 -2.75
N ASP A 73 12.41 -9.29 -2.26
CA ASP A 73 13.45 -10.23 -2.70
C ASP A 73 13.22 -11.62 -2.07
N LYS A 74 12.84 -11.64 -0.78
CA LYS A 74 12.53 -12.87 -0.03
C LYS A 74 11.18 -13.47 -0.45
N GLU A 75 10.24 -12.63 -0.84
CA GLU A 75 8.86 -13.00 -1.18
C GLU A 75 8.49 -12.54 -2.60
N PRO A 76 9.14 -13.09 -3.66
CA PRO A 76 8.99 -12.59 -5.03
C PRO A 76 7.58 -12.78 -5.62
N ARG A 77 6.74 -13.58 -4.96
CA ARG A 77 5.32 -13.78 -5.34
C ARG A 77 4.39 -12.73 -4.75
N LEU A 78 4.90 -11.89 -3.85
CA LEU A 78 4.14 -10.80 -3.24
C LEU A 78 4.10 -9.62 -4.19
N ASP A 79 2.90 -9.23 -4.60
CA ASP A 79 2.70 -8.04 -5.42
C ASP A 79 3.22 -6.78 -4.70
N PRO A 80 4.12 -5.98 -5.30
CA PRO A 80 4.71 -4.81 -4.65
C PRO A 80 3.68 -3.75 -4.25
N CYS A 81 2.68 -3.49 -5.10
CA CYS A 81 1.64 -2.50 -4.81
C CYS A 81 0.74 -2.96 -3.65
N LEU A 82 0.40 -4.25 -3.60
CA LEU A 82 -0.35 -4.86 -2.51
C LEU A 82 0.45 -4.87 -1.21
N ALA A 83 1.76 -5.15 -1.26
CA ALA A 83 2.62 -5.07 -0.09
C ALA A 83 2.56 -3.67 0.54
N LYS A 84 2.70 -2.61 -0.28
CA LYS A 84 2.65 -1.22 0.19
C LYS A 84 1.33 -0.90 0.90
N ILE A 85 0.20 -1.32 0.32
CA ILE A 85 -1.13 -1.14 0.91
C ILE A 85 -1.25 -1.86 2.27
N LEU A 86 -0.83 -3.12 2.33
CA LEU A 86 -0.96 -3.93 3.55
C LEU A 86 -0.06 -3.41 4.67
N ILE A 87 1.18 -3.03 4.34
CA ILE A 87 2.10 -2.37 5.30
C ILE A 87 1.48 -1.07 5.78
N SER A 88 0.91 -0.26 4.88
CA SER A 88 0.29 1.01 5.27
C SER A 88 -0.87 0.82 6.24
N GLU A 89 -1.74 -0.16 5.99
CA GLU A 89 -2.87 -0.47 6.87
C GLU A 89 -2.40 -0.98 8.25
N LEU A 90 -1.38 -1.83 8.26
CA LEU A 90 -0.81 -2.43 9.47
C LEU A 90 -0.05 -1.42 10.34
N VAL A 91 0.64 -0.45 9.74
CA VAL A 91 1.49 0.48 10.50
C VAL A 91 0.74 1.77 10.86
N TRP A 92 0.03 2.38 9.91
CA TRP A 92 -0.60 3.70 10.07
C TRP A 92 -2.12 3.69 9.96
N GLY A 93 -2.72 2.68 9.34
CA GLY A 93 -4.15 2.55 9.19
C GLY A 93 -4.82 2.05 10.48
N LYS A 94 -5.54 0.94 10.38
CA LYS A 94 -6.20 0.31 11.53
C LYS A 94 -5.24 -0.32 12.54
N LYS A 95 -3.94 -0.36 12.22
CA LYS A 95 -2.91 -1.03 13.03
C LYS A 95 -3.13 -2.55 13.20
N GLN A 96 -3.91 -3.11 12.28
CA GLN A 96 -4.21 -4.53 12.22
C GLN A 96 -4.65 -4.88 10.80
N LEU A 97 -4.30 -6.08 10.36
CA LEU A 97 -4.87 -6.69 9.17
C LEU A 97 -6.00 -7.64 9.57
N PRO A 98 -7.01 -7.85 8.70
CA PRO A 98 -8.08 -8.79 9.01
C PRO A 98 -7.50 -10.20 9.17
N ARG A 99 -8.02 -10.94 10.14
CA ARG A 99 -7.69 -12.35 10.33
C ARG A 99 -8.03 -13.11 9.06
N SER A 100 -7.02 -13.55 8.33
CA SER A 100 -7.16 -14.19 7.03
C SER A 100 -5.98 -15.13 6.78
N ASP A 101 -6.27 -16.31 6.24
CA ASP A 101 -5.24 -17.27 5.83
C ASP A 101 -4.67 -16.95 4.43
N ALA A 102 -4.97 -15.76 3.91
CA ALA A 102 -4.42 -15.31 2.64
C ALA A 102 -2.91 -15.08 2.79
N LYS A 103 -2.10 -15.80 2.00
CA LYS A 103 -0.63 -15.76 2.06
C LYS A 103 -0.06 -14.33 2.11
N PRO A 104 -0.49 -13.36 1.27
CA PRO A 104 0.05 -12.00 1.34
C PRO A 104 -0.18 -11.31 2.69
N ILE A 105 -1.31 -11.57 3.36
CA ILE A 105 -1.60 -11.00 4.68
C ILE A 105 -0.70 -11.64 5.73
N LEU A 106 -0.59 -12.97 5.73
CA LEU A 106 0.27 -13.70 6.66
C LEU A 106 1.74 -13.30 6.51
N THR A 107 2.22 -13.15 5.28
CA THR A 107 3.57 -12.67 4.99
C THR A 107 3.81 -11.29 5.60
N ILE A 108 2.90 -10.33 5.39
CA ILE A 108 3.07 -8.98 5.96
C ILE A 108 3.04 -8.99 7.50
N LEU A 109 2.15 -9.79 8.10
CA LEU A 109 2.11 -9.94 9.56
C LEU A 109 3.40 -10.56 10.13
N ALA A 110 4.02 -11.49 9.42
CA ALA A 110 5.29 -12.09 9.85
C ALA A 110 6.44 -11.06 9.92
N TYR A 111 6.36 -9.97 9.17
CA TYR A 111 7.36 -8.90 9.15
C TYR A 111 7.00 -7.69 10.04
N GLU A 112 5.86 -7.73 10.74
CA GLU A 112 5.35 -6.62 11.56
C GLU A 112 6.40 -6.08 12.54
N GLN A 113 7.05 -6.97 13.29
CA GLN A 113 8.08 -6.58 14.26
C GLN A 113 9.27 -5.88 13.59
N ALA A 114 9.70 -6.35 12.42
CA ALA A 114 10.78 -5.72 11.66
C ALA A 114 10.39 -4.34 11.14
N PHE A 115 9.13 -4.14 10.73
CA PHE A 115 8.64 -2.83 10.33
C PHE A 115 8.67 -1.83 11.49
N HIS A 116 8.21 -2.24 12.68
CA HIS A 116 8.24 -1.37 13.85
C HIS A 116 9.66 -1.04 14.30
N ALA A 117 10.58 -2.01 14.32
CA ALA A 117 11.98 -1.78 14.66
C ALA A 117 12.64 -0.75 13.73
N HIS A 118 12.44 -0.90 12.41
CA HIS A 118 13.03 0.04 11.45
C HIS A 118 12.41 1.43 11.47
N LEU A 119 11.16 1.58 11.95
CA LEU A 119 10.54 2.89 12.14
C LEU A 119 11.07 3.60 13.39
N SER A 120 11.28 2.88 14.50
CA SER A 120 11.90 3.46 15.70
C SER A 120 13.32 3.96 15.43
N ASP A 121 14.10 3.20 14.67
CA ASP A 121 15.48 3.56 14.29
C ASP A 121 15.54 4.81 13.38
N SER A 122 14.46 5.09 12.66
CA SER A 122 14.41 6.16 11.65
C SER A 122 14.05 7.55 12.20
N SER A 123 13.73 7.65 13.49
CA SER A 123 13.44 8.92 14.16
C SER A 123 14.63 9.90 14.23
N GLY A 124 15.83 9.48 13.78
CA GLY A 124 17.02 10.31 13.68
C GLY A 124 17.35 10.89 12.29
N GLU A 125 16.66 10.48 11.20
CA GLU A 125 17.08 10.84 9.83
C GLU A 125 15.91 11.13 8.89
N PHE A 126 15.07 12.13 9.17
CA PHE A 126 14.14 12.65 8.15
C PHE A 126 14.00 14.16 8.21
N SER A 127 15.01 14.84 7.68
CA SER A 127 14.86 16.18 7.12
C SER A 127 15.12 16.10 5.62
N SER A 128 14.27 16.81 4.86
CA SER A 128 14.35 17.04 3.41
C SER A 128 13.84 15.90 2.51
N GLY A 129 12.66 16.09 1.92
CA GLY A 129 12.18 15.16 0.89
C GLY A 129 10.75 15.34 0.37
N ASN A 130 9.95 16.28 0.89
CA ASN A 130 8.59 16.54 0.37
C ASN A 130 8.49 17.87 -0.38
N SER A 131 9.40 18.13 -1.34
CA SER A 131 9.42 19.36 -2.17
C SER A 131 9.20 19.11 -3.67
N LEU A 132 8.47 18.05 -4.06
CA LEU A 132 8.22 17.78 -5.49
C LEU A 132 6.75 17.60 -5.89
N ILE A 133 5.81 17.38 -4.96
CA ILE A 133 4.39 17.20 -5.33
C ILE A 133 3.60 18.52 -5.39
N ILE A 134 4.10 19.61 -4.81
CA ILE A 134 3.40 20.92 -4.86
C ILE A 134 3.70 21.70 -6.16
N THR A 135 4.82 21.42 -6.85
CA THR A 135 5.25 22.23 -8.00
C THR A 135 4.37 22.06 -9.25
N ILE A 136 3.68 20.91 -9.42
CA ILE A 136 2.84 20.68 -10.61
C ILE A 136 1.51 21.47 -10.53
N ALA A 137 1.01 21.79 -9.32
CA ALA A 137 -0.25 22.52 -9.16
C ALA A 137 -0.12 24.04 -9.40
N ALA A 138 1.09 24.60 -9.39
CA ALA A 138 1.32 26.05 -9.52
C ALA A 138 1.59 26.52 -10.97
N SER A 139 1.86 25.62 -11.91
CA SER A 139 2.25 26.00 -13.29
C SER A 139 1.13 25.98 -14.33
N LEU A 140 -0.14 25.80 -13.92
CA LEU A 140 -1.28 25.76 -14.85
C LEU A 140 -2.29 26.90 -14.68
N ASN A 141 -1.99 27.94 -13.90
CA ASN A 141 -2.96 29.01 -13.62
C ASN A 141 -2.44 30.44 -13.86
N ASN A 142 -1.53 30.63 -14.81
CA ASN A 142 -1.24 31.94 -15.37
C ASN A 142 -1.17 31.86 -16.91
N GLY A 143 -2.32 32.09 -17.52
CA GLY A 143 -2.52 32.20 -18.95
C GLY A 143 -3.85 32.88 -19.20
N ARG A 144 -3.91 34.17 -18.83
CA ARG A 144 -4.94 35.11 -19.26
C ARG A 144 -4.25 36.24 -20.01
#